data_AF-A0A2H0AGW8-F1
#
_entry.id   AF-A0A2H0AGW8-F1
#
_cell.length_a   1.000
_cell.length_b   1.000
_cell.length_c   1.000
_cell.angle_alpha   90.00
_cell.angle_beta   90.00
_cell.angle_gamma   90.00
#
_symmetry.space_group_name_H-M   'P 1'
#
loop_
_entity.id
_entity.type
_entity.pdbx_description
1 polymer ?
#
loop_
_entity_poly.entity_id
_entity_poly.type
_entity_poly.pdbx_seq_one_letter_code
_entity_poly.pdbx_strand_id
1 'polypeptide(L)'
;MRATIRLGTRKSLLALTQSTMIKDLIEKRHPGLKVELVKIVTKGDKITDVPLAMVGGKGLFVKEIEEAMMRREIDMAVHSMKDMPAELPEELILGVVPKREDPRDAFLAVRYSSVHELPKGARVGTSSLRRKAQLAHLRADLDIRDLRGNLDTRLRKLDEGEYEAVILAAAGLNRLGFTDRITGYFSVEEMLPSVAQGALGIEVRKDDRELREDLAFLDDPDTAVTVRAERAFLQRLEGGC
;
A
#
# COMPACT_ATOMS: atom_id res chain seq x y z
N MET A 1 19.00 22.42 -9.24
CA MET A 1 17.57 22.20 -9.01
C MET A 1 16.92 21.88 -10.35
N ARG A 2 16.40 20.67 -10.48
CA ARG A 2 15.78 20.21 -11.73
C ARG A 2 14.50 20.99 -12.01
N ALA A 3 14.28 21.35 -13.27
CA ALA A 3 13.02 21.96 -13.69
C ALA A 3 11.86 20.96 -13.68
N THR A 4 12.15 19.68 -13.94
CA THR A 4 11.16 18.61 -14.02
C THR A 4 11.63 17.33 -13.31
N ILE A 5 10.73 16.69 -12.56
CA ILE A 5 10.89 15.33 -12.01
C ILE A 5 9.87 14.41 -12.67
N ARG A 6 10.31 13.27 -13.20
CA ARG A 6 9.42 12.22 -13.72
C ARG A 6 9.14 11.20 -12.62
N LEU A 7 7.90 11.17 -12.13
CA LEU A 7 7.45 10.28 -11.07
C LEU A 7 6.73 9.07 -11.67
N GLY A 8 7.36 7.90 -11.60
CA GLY A 8 6.78 6.63 -12.04
C GLY A 8 5.71 6.11 -11.09
N THR A 9 4.57 5.71 -11.62
CA THR A 9 3.44 5.21 -10.83
C THR A 9 2.62 4.16 -11.55
N ARG A 10 2.00 3.26 -10.78
CA ARG A 10 1.02 2.29 -11.32
C ARG A 10 -0.26 3.01 -11.75
N LYS A 11 -1.05 2.34 -12.60
CA LYS A 11 -2.34 2.89 -13.09
C LYS A 11 -3.50 2.77 -12.11
N SER A 12 -3.37 1.99 -11.04
CA SER A 12 -4.44 1.84 -10.04
C SER A 12 -4.78 3.20 -9.41
N LEU A 13 -6.07 3.42 -9.10
CA LEU A 13 -6.53 4.68 -8.52
C LEU A 13 -5.73 5.06 -7.27
N LEU A 14 -5.51 4.11 -6.35
CA LEU A 14 -4.74 4.36 -5.13
C LEU A 14 -3.29 4.77 -5.41
N ALA A 15 -2.60 4.10 -6.34
CA ALA A 15 -1.22 4.45 -6.70
C ALA A 15 -1.15 5.85 -7.32
N LEU A 16 -2.07 6.19 -8.23
CA LEU A 16 -2.16 7.53 -8.81
C LEU A 16 -2.41 8.58 -7.72
N THR A 17 -3.34 8.33 -6.81
CA THR A 17 -3.61 9.24 -5.69
C THR A 17 -2.39 9.44 -4.80
N GLN A 18 -1.69 8.36 -4.43
CA GLN A 18 -0.46 8.43 -3.64
C GLN A 18 0.62 9.26 -4.35
N SER A 19 0.81 9.03 -5.64
CA SER A 19 1.78 9.78 -6.46
C SER A 19 1.40 11.24 -6.63
N THR A 20 0.13 11.55 -6.83
CA THR A 20 -0.38 12.93 -6.90
C THR A 20 -0.17 13.65 -5.57
N MET A 21 -0.46 13.01 -4.42
CA MET A 21 -0.19 13.60 -3.11
C MET A 21 1.29 14.00 -2.94
N ILE A 22 2.22 13.13 -3.35
CA ILE A 22 3.66 13.44 -3.29
C ILE A 22 4.03 14.54 -4.28
N LYS A 23 3.53 14.49 -5.52
CA LYS A 23 3.68 15.56 -6.51
C LYS A 23 3.25 16.92 -5.96
N ASP A 24 2.07 17.00 -5.37
CA ASP A 24 1.50 18.26 -4.86
C ASP A 24 2.36 18.82 -3.72
N LEU A 25 2.88 17.96 -2.83
CA LEU A 25 3.79 18.37 -1.76
C LEU A 25 5.12 18.91 -2.31
N ILE A 26 5.68 18.29 -3.34
CA ILE A 26 6.92 18.72 -4.00
C ILE A 26 6.70 20.08 -4.70
N GLU A 27 5.68 20.19 -5.54
CA GLU A 27 5.40 21.42 -6.30
C GLU A 27 5.05 22.60 -5.36
N LYS A 28 4.38 22.32 -4.24
CA LYS A 28 4.12 23.32 -3.20
C LYS A 28 5.39 23.79 -2.50
N ARG A 29 6.35 22.88 -2.23
CA ARG A 29 7.60 23.20 -1.53
C ARG A 29 8.58 24.00 -2.41
N HIS A 30 8.60 23.69 -3.71
CA HIS A 30 9.54 24.23 -4.69
C HIS A 30 8.79 24.89 -5.86
N PRO A 31 8.33 26.15 -5.70
CA PRO A 31 7.63 26.87 -6.76
C PRO A 31 8.52 27.06 -8.00
N GLY A 32 8.25 26.29 -9.05
CA GLY A 32 9.05 26.27 -10.29
C GLY A 32 9.53 24.88 -10.69
N LEU A 33 9.51 23.91 -9.77
CA LEU A 33 9.69 22.50 -10.10
C LEU A 33 8.36 21.91 -10.56
N LYS A 34 8.38 21.17 -11.67
CA LYS A 34 7.22 20.42 -12.18
C LYS A 34 7.42 18.93 -11.96
N VAL A 35 6.39 18.24 -11.45
CA VAL A 35 6.39 16.78 -11.34
C VAL A 35 5.46 16.19 -12.40
N GLU A 36 6.01 15.36 -13.28
CA GLU A 36 5.29 14.67 -14.35
C GLU A 36 5.03 13.22 -13.97
N LEU A 37 3.76 12.82 -13.93
CA LEU A 37 3.38 11.44 -13.62
C LEU A 37 3.57 10.55 -14.85
N VAL A 38 4.47 9.57 -14.76
CA VAL A 38 4.72 8.56 -15.79
C VAL A 38 4.02 7.27 -15.38
N LYS A 39 2.93 6.94 -16.09
CA LYS A 39 2.11 5.75 -15.78
C LYS A 39 2.76 4.49 -16.36
N ILE A 40 3.13 3.54 -15.49
CA ILE A 40 3.77 2.28 -15.85
C ILE A 40 2.80 1.12 -15.60
N VAL A 41 2.74 0.18 -16.55
CA VAL A 41 1.93 -1.04 -16.41
C VAL A 41 2.82 -2.15 -15.88
N THR A 42 2.48 -2.69 -14.72
CA THR A 42 3.24 -3.78 -14.09
C THR A 42 2.65 -5.15 -14.43
N LYS A 43 3.41 -6.23 -14.26
CA LYS A 43 2.86 -7.60 -14.39
C LYS A 43 1.73 -7.86 -13.40
N GLY A 44 1.83 -7.35 -12.19
CA GLY A 44 0.77 -7.46 -11.19
C GLY A 44 -0.54 -6.78 -11.60
N ASP A 45 -0.51 -5.79 -12.51
CA ASP A 45 -1.73 -5.20 -13.07
C ASP A 45 -2.38 -6.08 -14.14
N LYS A 46 -1.63 -7.01 -14.74
CA LYS A 46 -2.12 -7.94 -15.78
C LYS A 46 -2.61 -9.28 -15.22
N ILE A 47 -2.11 -9.69 -14.04
CA ILE A 47 -2.44 -10.97 -13.41
C ILE A 47 -3.47 -10.73 -12.30
N THR A 48 -4.77 -10.86 -12.63
CA THR A 48 -5.87 -10.71 -11.66
C THR A 48 -6.39 -12.04 -11.12
N ASP A 49 -6.13 -13.16 -11.81
CA ASP A 49 -6.92 -14.38 -11.66
C ASP A 49 -6.19 -15.53 -10.93
N VAL A 50 -4.93 -15.33 -10.51
CA VAL A 50 -4.12 -16.35 -9.83
C VAL A 50 -3.79 -15.90 -8.40
N PRO A 51 -3.89 -16.77 -7.36
CA PRO A 51 -3.58 -16.39 -5.97
C PRO A 51 -2.20 -15.77 -5.82
N LEU A 52 -2.07 -14.63 -5.16
CA LEU A 52 -0.78 -13.95 -4.95
C LEU A 52 0.28 -14.89 -4.34
N ALA A 53 -0.13 -15.73 -3.37
CA ALA A 53 0.71 -16.77 -2.79
C ALA A 53 1.20 -17.83 -3.81
N MET A 54 0.45 -18.05 -4.89
CA MET A 54 0.75 -18.98 -5.98
C MET A 54 1.46 -18.31 -7.16
N VAL A 55 1.36 -16.98 -7.33
CA VAL A 55 1.99 -16.25 -8.44
C VAL A 55 3.49 -16.10 -8.24
N GLY A 56 4.02 -16.32 -7.03
CA GLY A 56 5.44 -16.55 -6.77
C GLY A 56 6.37 -15.60 -7.54
N GLY A 57 6.59 -14.39 -7.03
CA GLY A 57 7.50 -13.46 -7.68
C GLY A 57 7.77 -12.25 -6.81
N LYS A 58 9.02 -12.12 -6.33
CA LYS A 58 9.51 -10.89 -5.71
C LYS A 58 9.25 -9.74 -6.70
N GLY A 59 8.51 -8.72 -6.26
CA GLY A 59 8.36 -7.45 -6.98
C GLY A 59 7.36 -7.40 -8.14
N LEU A 60 6.29 -8.20 -8.13
CA LEU A 60 5.20 -8.18 -9.15
C LEU A 60 4.63 -6.80 -9.49
N PHE A 61 4.69 -5.85 -8.55
CA PHE A 61 4.16 -4.50 -8.69
C PHE A 61 5.24 -3.41 -8.82
N VAL A 62 6.52 -3.77 -8.79
CA VAL A 62 7.63 -2.79 -8.75
C VAL A 62 8.64 -3.00 -9.87
N LYS A 63 8.80 -4.22 -10.38
CA LYS A 63 9.84 -4.55 -11.36
C LYS A 63 9.86 -3.64 -12.59
N GLU A 64 8.72 -3.42 -13.24
CA GLU A 64 8.68 -2.55 -14.43
C GLU A 64 8.96 -1.07 -14.11
N ILE A 65 8.71 -0.65 -12.86
CA ILE A 65 9.01 0.70 -12.38
C ILE A 65 10.52 0.82 -12.10
N GLU A 66 11.11 -0.15 -11.41
CA GLU A 66 12.55 -0.24 -11.15
C GLU A 66 13.35 -0.24 -12.46
N GLU A 67 12.93 -1.04 -13.45
CA GLU A 67 13.55 -1.08 -14.78
C GLU A 67 13.49 0.29 -15.49
N ALA A 68 12.34 0.97 -15.45
CA ALA A 68 12.21 2.32 -16.01
C ALA A 68 13.11 3.33 -15.28
N MET A 69 13.28 3.18 -13.96
CA MET A 69 14.14 4.06 -13.16
C MET A 69 15.62 3.86 -13.48
N MET A 70 16.05 2.61 -13.65
CA MET A 70 17.42 2.25 -14.08
C MET A 70 17.69 2.70 -15.52
N ARG A 71 16.70 2.62 -16.43
CA ARG A 71 16.78 3.19 -17.78
C ARG A 71 16.67 4.72 -17.82
N ARG A 72 16.54 5.38 -16.67
CA ARG A 72 16.37 6.84 -16.54
C ARG A 72 15.17 7.36 -17.34
N GLU A 73 14.12 6.56 -17.49
CA GLU A 73 12.82 6.96 -18.06
C GLU A 73 11.97 7.68 -17.01
N ILE A 74 12.17 7.35 -15.73
CA ILE A 74 11.64 8.04 -14.56
C ILE A 74 12.77 8.41 -13.61
N ASP A 75 12.52 9.33 -12.69
CA ASP A 75 13.50 9.84 -11.72
C ASP A 75 13.25 9.31 -10.31
N MET A 76 11.97 9.10 -9.97
CA MET A 76 11.54 8.52 -8.69
C MET A 76 10.26 7.72 -8.88
N ALA A 77 9.91 6.91 -7.88
CA ALA A 77 8.63 6.24 -7.80
C ALA A 77 8.07 6.24 -6.37
N VAL A 78 6.75 6.17 -6.26
CA VAL A 78 6.04 6.15 -4.96
C VAL A 78 5.36 4.81 -4.79
N HIS A 79 5.65 4.15 -3.68
CA HIS A 79 5.16 2.80 -3.38
C HIS A 79 4.46 2.76 -2.02
N SER A 80 3.47 1.87 -1.91
CA SER A 80 3.01 1.43 -0.59
C SER A 80 4.05 0.48 -0.01
N MET A 81 4.62 0.79 1.16
CA MET A 81 5.77 0.05 1.68
C MET A 81 5.49 -1.41 2.02
N LYS A 82 4.23 -1.74 2.32
CA LYS A 82 3.79 -3.13 2.54
C LYS A 82 3.88 -4.00 1.28
N ASP A 83 3.94 -3.39 0.09
CA ASP A 83 4.00 -4.08 -1.20
C ASP A 83 5.43 -4.08 -1.79
N MET A 84 6.39 -3.45 -1.10
CA MET A 84 7.79 -3.36 -1.53
C MET A 84 8.56 -4.63 -1.12
N PRO A 85 9.31 -5.26 -2.04
CA PRO A 85 10.16 -6.41 -1.72
C PRO A 85 11.21 -6.03 -0.68
N ALA A 86 11.67 -7.02 0.11
CA ALA A 86 12.69 -6.79 1.15
C ALA A 86 14.01 -6.26 0.57
N GLU A 87 14.41 -6.82 -0.58
CA GLU A 87 15.62 -6.48 -1.33
C GLU A 87 15.26 -5.55 -2.49
N LEU A 88 16.05 -4.51 -2.68
CA LEU A 88 15.99 -3.62 -3.84
C LEU A 88 17.19 -3.92 -4.77
N PRO A 89 17.10 -3.58 -6.07
CA PRO A 89 18.26 -3.57 -6.96
C PRO A 89 19.40 -2.72 -6.39
N GLU A 90 20.67 -3.07 -6.68
CA GLU A 90 21.85 -2.42 -6.09
C GLU A 90 21.94 -0.92 -6.44
N GLU A 91 21.42 -0.56 -7.61
CA GLU A 91 21.37 0.78 -8.17
C GLU A 91 20.30 1.66 -7.55
N LEU A 92 19.32 1.06 -6.85
CA LEU A 92 18.14 1.75 -6.32
C LEU A 92 18.17 1.76 -4.78
N ILE A 93 17.55 2.78 -4.22
CA ILE A 93 17.38 2.92 -2.78
C ILE A 93 16.00 3.47 -2.44
N LEU A 94 15.52 3.10 -1.27
CA LEU A 94 14.43 3.80 -0.61
C LEU A 94 14.98 5.15 -0.10
N GLY A 95 14.80 6.21 -0.89
CA GLY A 95 15.40 7.50 -0.64
C GLY A 95 14.70 8.30 0.44
N VAL A 96 13.37 8.21 0.52
CA VAL A 96 12.54 8.98 1.46
C VAL A 96 11.36 8.14 1.93
N VAL A 97 11.03 8.24 3.21
CA VAL A 97 9.86 7.60 3.84
C VAL A 97 8.99 8.68 4.47
N PRO A 98 7.90 9.09 3.79
CA PRO A 98 7.00 10.10 4.34
C PRO A 98 6.27 9.64 5.59
N LYS A 99 5.74 10.61 6.33
CA LYS A 99 4.93 10.38 7.54
C LYS A 99 3.87 9.30 7.31
N ARG A 100 3.86 8.31 8.21
CA ARG A 100 2.92 7.18 8.17
C ARG A 100 1.48 7.67 8.32
N GLU A 101 0.61 7.11 7.51
CA GLU A 101 -0.84 7.20 7.73
C GLU A 101 -1.28 6.12 8.75
N ASP A 102 -2.53 6.20 9.23
CA ASP A 102 -3.15 5.20 10.11
C ASP A 102 -2.87 3.76 9.65
N PRO A 103 -2.08 3.00 10.42
CA PRO A 103 -1.68 1.65 10.04
C PRO A 103 -2.78 0.63 10.30
N ARG A 104 -3.89 0.98 10.96
CA ARG A 104 -4.93 0.03 11.38
C ARG A 104 -5.68 -0.57 10.20
N ASP A 105 -6.26 -1.73 10.46
CA ASP A 105 -7.26 -2.32 9.59
C ASP A 105 -8.63 -1.70 9.89
N ALA A 106 -9.35 -1.38 8.83
CA ALA A 106 -10.72 -0.88 8.86
C ALA A 106 -11.70 -2.03 8.63
N PHE A 107 -12.76 -2.04 9.42
CA PHE A 107 -13.96 -2.86 9.25
C PHE A 107 -14.96 -2.08 8.40
N LEU A 108 -15.49 -2.74 7.37
CA LEU A 108 -16.49 -2.16 6.48
C LEU A 108 -17.63 -3.16 6.33
N ALA A 109 -18.84 -2.73 6.65
CA ALA A 109 -20.06 -3.51 6.47
C ALA A 109 -21.22 -2.57 6.14
N VAL A 110 -22.26 -3.08 5.48
CA VAL A 110 -23.45 -2.28 5.15
C VAL A 110 -24.40 -2.16 6.35
N ARG A 111 -24.48 -3.21 7.18
CA ARG A 111 -25.49 -3.35 8.23
C ARG A 111 -24.94 -3.39 9.66
N TYR A 112 -23.62 -3.45 9.83
CA TYR A 112 -22.97 -3.73 11.11
C TYR A 112 -21.87 -2.70 11.39
N SER A 113 -21.69 -2.33 12.65
CA SER A 113 -20.68 -1.35 13.05
C SER A 113 -19.35 -1.98 13.47
N SER A 114 -19.37 -3.26 13.84
CA SER A 114 -18.17 -3.99 14.25
C SER A 114 -18.21 -5.47 13.84
N VAL A 115 -17.05 -6.11 13.87
CA VAL A 115 -16.94 -7.57 13.66
C VAL A 115 -17.72 -8.35 14.73
N HIS A 116 -17.87 -7.79 15.93
CA HIS A 116 -18.53 -8.44 17.07
C HIS A 116 -20.04 -8.54 16.87
N GLU A 117 -20.63 -7.63 16.09
CA GLU A 117 -22.05 -7.62 15.76
C GLU A 117 -22.44 -8.57 14.63
N LEU A 118 -21.46 -9.15 13.93
CA LEU A 118 -21.75 -10.06 12.82
C LEU A 118 -22.47 -11.33 13.32
N PRO A 119 -23.54 -11.77 12.62
CA PRO A 119 -24.21 -13.01 12.96
C PRO A 119 -23.28 -14.21 12.78
N LYS A 120 -23.62 -15.31 13.45
CA LYS A 120 -22.87 -16.55 13.34
C LYS A 120 -22.78 -17.00 11.88
N GLY A 121 -21.57 -17.32 11.41
CA GLY A 121 -21.37 -17.74 10.01
C GLY A 121 -21.40 -16.62 8.98
N ALA A 122 -21.34 -15.35 9.38
CA ALA A 122 -21.27 -14.23 8.44
C ALA A 122 -20.05 -14.33 7.51
N ARG A 123 -20.25 -13.93 6.24
CA ARG A 123 -19.20 -13.98 5.22
C ARG A 123 -18.34 -12.74 5.30
N VAL A 124 -17.04 -12.92 5.56
CA VAL A 124 -16.07 -11.82 5.67
C VAL A 124 -15.03 -11.91 4.56
N GLY A 125 -14.91 -10.85 3.78
CA GLY A 125 -14.04 -10.78 2.61
C GLY A 125 -12.62 -10.30 2.94
N THR A 126 -11.63 -11.19 2.79
CA THR A 126 -10.20 -10.84 2.79
C THR A 126 -9.36 -11.95 2.16
N SER A 127 -8.41 -11.58 1.29
CA SER A 127 -7.39 -12.53 0.78
C SER A 127 -6.09 -12.56 1.61
N SER A 128 -5.96 -11.71 2.64
CA SER A 128 -4.75 -11.64 3.46
C SER A 128 -4.73 -12.76 4.50
N LEU A 129 -3.74 -13.67 4.43
CA LEU A 129 -3.56 -14.74 5.42
C LEU A 129 -3.42 -14.21 6.85
N ARG A 130 -2.70 -13.08 7.03
CA ARG A 130 -2.60 -12.37 8.30
C ARG A 130 -3.98 -12.03 8.88
N ARG A 131 -4.85 -11.41 8.07
CA ARG A 131 -6.20 -11.02 8.52
C ARG A 131 -7.07 -12.25 8.77
N LYS A 132 -6.98 -13.28 7.92
CA LYS A 132 -7.72 -14.54 8.09
C LYS A 132 -7.38 -15.21 9.42
N ALA A 133 -6.09 -15.35 9.74
CA ALA A 133 -5.63 -15.99 10.96
C ALA A 133 -6.11 -15.22 12.21
N GLN A 134 -5.97 -13.90 12.21
CA GLN A 134 -6.41 -13.07 13.35
C GLN A 134 -7.94 -13.04 13.51
N LEU A 135 -8.69 -12.99 12.40
CA LEU A 135 -10.14 -13.14 12.45
C LEU A 135 -10.58 -14.51 12.97
N ALA A 136 -9.95 -15.59 12.52
CA ALA A 136 -10.28 -16.93 12.99
C ALA A 136 -9.97 -17.12 14.49
N HIS A 137 -8.95 -16.42 15.00
CA HIS A 137 -8.66 -16.38 16.44
C HIS A 137 -9.73 -15.58 17.21
N LEU A 138 -10.14 -14.41 16.69
CA LEU A 138 -11.11 -13.53 17.34
C LEU A 138 -12.54 -14.08 17.29
N ARG A 139 -12.93 -14.66 16.15
CA ARG A 139 -14.28 -15.12 15.80
C ARG A 139 -14.19 -16.35 14.88
N ALA A 140 -13.97 -17.52 15.49
CA ALA A 140 -13.80 -18.79 14.79
C ALA A 140 -15.04 -19.27 13.99
N ASP A 141 -16.20 -18.65 14.21
CA ASP A 141 -17.46 -18.99 13.54
C ASP A 141 -17.67 -18.30 12.18
N LEU A 142 -16.83 -17.33 11.80
CA LEU A 142 -16.98 -16.56 10.57
C LEU A 142 -16.62 -17.40 9.33
N ASP A 143 -17.37 -17.19 8.24
CA ASP A 143 -17.04 -17.73 6.92
C ASP A 143 -16.11 -16.75 6.18
N ILE A 144 -14.79 -16.95 6.33
CA ILE A 144 -13.79 -16.03 5.77
C ILE A 144 -13.47 -16.42 4.32
N ARG A 145 -13.85 -15.55 3.37
CA ARG A 145 -13.76 -15.79 1.93
C ARG A 145 -12.74 -14.88 1.24
N ASP A 146 -12.15 -15.37 0.15
CA ASP A 146 -11.19 -14.62 -0.66
C ASP A 146 -11.84 -13.40 -1.31
N LEU A 147 -11.26 -12.23 -1.11
CA LEU A 147 -11.68 -10.97 -1.72
C LEU A 147 -10.52 -10.34 -2.51
N ARG A 148 -10.74 -10.10 -3.80
CA ARG A 148 -9.73 -9.59 -4.75
C ARG A 148 -10.24 -8.39 -5.55
N GLY A 149 -9.33 -7.83 -6.35
CA GLY A 149 -9.51 -6.59 -7.08
C GLY A 149 -8.92 -5.40 -6.34
N ASN A 150 -8.92 -4.27 -7.03
CA ASN A 150 -8.57 -2.98 -6.44
C ASN A 150 -9.64 -2.55 -5.43
N LEU A 151 -9.36 -1.48 -4.68
CA LEU A 151 -10.21 -1.04 -3.58
C LEU A 151 -11.66 -0.77 -4.05
N ASP A 152 -11.85 -0.13 -5.20
CA ASP A 152 -13.14 0.13 -5.83
C ASP A 152 -13.95 -1.17 -6.07
N THR A 153 -13.30 -2.19 -6.62
CA THR A 153 -13.92 -3.48 -6.91
C THR A 153 -14.34 -4.19 -5.62
N ARG A 154 -13.52 -4.07 -4.57
CA ARG A 154 -13.82 -4.65 -3.25
C ARG A 154 -15.00 -3.96 -2.57
N LEU A 155 -15.06 -2.63 -2.64
CA LEU A 155 -16.21 -1.87 -2.14
C LEU A 155 -17.48 -2.21 -2.90
N ARG A 156 -17.42 -2.34 -4.23
CA ARG A 156 -18.57 -2.76 -5.03
C ARG A 156 -19.08 -4.15 -4.63
N LYS A 157 -18.18 -5.13 -4.45
CA LYS A 157 -18.55 -6.48 -3.99
C LYS A 157 -19.22 -6.48 -2.61
N LEU A 158 -18.80 -5.57 -1.71
CA LEU A 158 -19.49 -5.35 -0.44
C LEU A 158 -20.90 -4.79 -0.66
N ASP A 159 -21.04 -3.77 -1.52
CA ASP A 159 -22.31 -3.11 -1.81
C ASP A 159 -23.31 -4.04 -2.52
N GLU A 160 -22.82 -4.94 -3.36
CA GLU A 160 -23.58 -6.00 -4.05
C GLU A 160 -23.99 -7.16 -3.10
N GLY A 161 -23.52 -7.14 -1.85
CA GLY A 161 -23.89 -8.15 -0.84
C GLY A 161 -23.21 -9.51 -1.01
N GLU A 162 -22.09 -9.58 -1.75
CA GLU A 162 -21.27 -10.81 -1.82
C GLU A 162 -20.69 -11.17 -0.44
N TYR A 163 -20.49 -10.17 0.41
CA TYR A 163 -19.95 -10.29 1.78
C TYR A 163 -20.81 -9.49 2.75
N GLU A 164 -20.94 -9.97 3.99
CA GLU A 164 -21.53 -9.19 5.07
C GLU A 164 -20.57 -8.10 5.58
N ALA A 165 -19.26 -8.34 5.48
CA ALA A 165 -18.22 -7.39 5.80
C ALA A 165 -16.94 -7.62 4.98
N VAL A 166 -16.12 -6.60 4.82
CA VAL A 166 -14.77 -6.69 4.24
C VAL A 166 -13.76 -5.96 5.12
N ILE A 167 -12.51 -6.39 5.07
CA ILE A 167 -11.42 -5.75 5.81
C ILE A 167 -10.41 -5.13 4.86
N LEU A 168 -10.19 -3.83 5.01
CA LEU A 168 -9.28 -3.03 4.19
C LEU A 168 -8.31 -2.24 5.10
N ALA A 169 -7.24 -1.70 4.52
CA ALA A 169 -6.34 -0.84 5.27
C ALA A 169 -6.95 0.57 5.37
N ALA A 170 -7.00 1.15 6.58
CA ALA A 170 -7.52 2.50 6.81
C ALA A 170 -6.84 3.53 5.91
N ALA A 171 -5.50 3.52 5.88
CA ALA A 171 -4.69 4.40 5.02
C ALA A 171 -5.12 4.42 3.54
N GLY A 172 -5.56 3.28 2.99
CA GLY A 172 -5.99 3.21 1.59
C GLY A 172 -7.32 3.92 1.36
N LEU A 173 -8.25 3.79 2.30
CA LEU A 173 -9.55 4.45 2.28
C LEU A 173 -9.42 5.95 2.51
N ASN A 174 -8.61 6.34 3.51
CA ASN A 174 -8.38 7.74 3.86
C ASN A 174 -7.78 8.52 2.70
N ARG A 175 -6.76 7.97 2.02
CA ARG A 175 -6.14 8.59 0.84
C ARG A 175 -7.10 8.79 -0.32
N LEU A 176 -8.06 7.88 -0.50
CA LEU A 176 -9.06 7.95 -1.55
C LEU A 176 -10.29 8.78 -1.18
N GLY A 177 -10.36 9.33 0.04
CA GLY A 177 -11.53 10.05 0.52
C GLY A 177 -12.74 9.14 0.80
N PHE A 178 -12.51 7.86 1.10
CA PHE A 178 -13.56 6.88 1.43
C PHE A 178 -13.68 6.63 2.94
N THR A 179 -13.42 7.65 3.77
CA THR A 179 -13.53 7.57 5.23
C THR A 179 -14.92 7.19 5.69
N ASP A 180 -15.96 7.69 5.01
CA ASP A 180 -17.36 7.45 5.36
C ASP A 180 -17.81 6.00 5.13
N ARG A 181 -16.98 5.21 4.43
CA ARG A 181 -17.20 3.77 4.23
C ARG A 181 -16.71 2.93 5.41
N ILE A 182 -15.91 3.51 6.30
CA ILE A 182 -15.35 2.81 7.47
C ILE A 182 -16.42 2.76 8.55
N THR A 183 -16.89 1.56 8.88
CA THR A 183 -17.87 1.37 9.95
C THR A 183 -17.23 1.12 11.31
N GLY A 184 -15.98 0.65 11.32
CA GLY A 184 -15.17 0.52 12.53
C GLY A 184 -13.68 0.38 12.24
N TYR A 185 -12.87 0.52 13.28
CA TYR A 185 -11.44 0.24 13.23
C TYR A 185 -11.13 -0.92 14.16
N PHE A 186 -10.29 -1.86 13.71
CA PHE A 186 -9.70 -2.84 14.61
C PHE A 186 -8.63 -2.15 15.46
N SER A 187 -8.59 -2.45 16.76
CA SER A 187 -7.43 -2.10 17.58
C SER A 187 -6.20 -2.90 17.12
N VAL A 188 -5.00 -2.45 17.50
CA VAL A 188 -3.76 -3.17 17.13
C VAL A 188 -3.62 -4.49 17.88
N GLU A 189 -4.33 -4.66 18.99
CA GLU A 189 -4.47 -5.89 19.77
C GLU A 189 -5.45 -6.88 19.12
N GLU A 190 -6.55 -6.37 18.54
CA GLU A 190 -7.51 -7.21 17.81
C GLU A 190 -6.95 -7.65 16.44
N MET A 191 -6.25 -6.74 15.76
CA MET A 191 -5.68 -7.02 14.45
C MET A 191 -4.37 -6.26 14.23
N LEU A 192 -3.27 -6.94 14.53
CA LEU A 192 -1.92 -6.43 14.30
C LEU A 192 -1.73 -6.14 12.79
N PRO A 193 -1.36 -4.90 12.41
CA PRO A 193 -1.20 -4.50 11.00
C PRO A 193 -0.19 -5.34 10.22
N SER A 194 -0.25 -5.28 8.89
CA SER A 194 0.87 -5.80 8.09
C SER A 194 2.10 -4.91 8.26
N VAL A 195 3.27 -5.50 8.10
CA VAL A 195 4.54 -4.78 8.04
C VAL A 195 4.43 -3.60 7.05
N ALA A 196 4.82 -2.43 7.53
CA ALA A 196 4.79 -1.15 6.84
C ALA A 196 3.42 -0.70 6.32
N GLN A 197 2.30 -1.23 6.84
CA GLN A 197 0.96 -0.75 6.48
C GLN A 197 0.83 0.74 6.80
N GLY A 198 0.29 1.52 5.87
CA GLY A 198 0.12 2.97 6.03
C GLY A 198 1.34 3.80 5.63
N ALA A 199 2.54 3.23 5.54
CA ALA A 199 3.72 3.95 5.08
C ALA A 199 3.79 4.00 3.54
N LEU A 200 4.28 5.13 3.02
CA LEU A 200 4.76 5.24 1.64
C LEU A 200 6.28 5.18 1.61
N GLY A 201 6.81 4.74 0.48
CA GLY A 201 8.23 4.76 0.19
C GLY A 201 8.47 5.46 -1.13
N ILE A 202 9.44 6.35 -1.15
CA ILE A 202 9.91 6.99 -2.37
C ILE A 202 11.22 6.33 -2.77
N GLU A 203 11.16 5.57 -3.87
CA GLU A 203 12.32 4.93 -4.46
C GLU A 203 12.99 5.88 -5.46
N VAL A 204 14.32 5.89 -5.45
CA VAL A 204 15.18 6.70 -6.32
C VAL A 204 16.44 5.93 -6.68
N ARG A 205 17.17 6.39 -7.70
CA ARG A 205 18.53 5.90 -7.97
C ARG A 205 19.50 6.33 -6.87
N LYS A 206 20.41 5.43 -6.49
CA LYS A 206 21.42 5.64 -5.45
C LYS A 206 22.38 6.79 -5.75
N ASP A 207 22.69 7.00 -7.04
CA ASP A 207 23.59 8.06 -7.52
C ASP A 207 22.92 9.45 -7.60
N ASP A 208 21.59 9.52 -7.51
CA ASP A 208 20.82 10.75 -7.67
C ASP A 208 20.73 11.55 -6.35
N ARG A 209 21.87 12.12 -5.95
CA ARG A 209 21.99 12.88 -4.69
C ARG A 209 21.16 14.17 -4.70
N GLU A 210 21.16 14.90 -5.80
CA GLU A 210 20.40 16.15 -5.97
C GLU A 210 18.91 15.92 -5.71
N LEU A 211 18.33 14.88 -6.33
CA LEU A 211 16.93 14.55 -6.13
C LEU A 211 16.61 14.20 -4.66
N ARG A 212 17.50 13.48 -3.98
CA ARG A 212 17.28 13.15 -2.56
C ARG A 212 17.32 14.36 -1.66
N GLU A 213 18.22 15.31 -1.93
CA GLU A 213 18.27 16.58 -1.21
C GLU A 213 16.99 17.40 -1.44
N ASP A 214 16.51 17.45 -2.68
CA ASP A 214 15.24 18.13 -3.03
C ASP A 214 14.01 17.51 -2.33
N LEU A 215 14.05 16.20 -2.05
CA LEU A 215 12.97 15.44 -1.41
C LEU A 215 13.11 15.30 0.11
N ALA A 216 14.22 15.70 0.72
CA ALA A 216 14.52 15.46 2.14
C ALA A 216 13.44 16.01 3.09
N PHE A 217 12.74 17.07 2.69
CA PHE A 217 11.65 17.67 3.49
C PHE A 217 10.42 16.77 3.65
N LEU A 218 10.28 15.73 2.82
CA LEU A 218 9.21 14.75 2.92
C LEU A 218 9.52 13.63 3.91
N ASP A 219 10.80 13.46 4.30
CA ASP A 219 11.22 12.33 5.14
C ASP A 219 10.73 12.49 6.58
N ASP A 220 10.22 11.39 7.13
CA ASP A 220 9.78 11.29 8.52
C ASP A 220 10.64 10.24 9.24
N PRO A 221 11.60 10.66 10.07
CA PRO A 221 12.56 9.75 10.70
C PRO A 221 11.90 8.66 11.56
N ASP A 222 10.82 9.00 12.26
CA ASP A 222 10.09 8.05 13.12
C ASP A 222 9.43 6.94 12.29
N THR A 223 8.77 7.32 11.19
CA THR A 223 8.22 6.35 10.23
C THR A 223 9.33 5.51 9.60
N ALA A 224 10.45 6.14 9.18
CA ALA A 224 11.57 5.45 8.55
C ALA A 224 12.17 4.37 9.47
N VAL A 225 12.41 4.71 10.75
CA VAL A 225 12.93 3.77 11.76
C VAL A 225 11.94 2.64 12.02
N THR A 226 10.66 2.98 12.19
CA THR A 226 9.59 2.00 12.44
C THR A 226 9.47 1.00 11.28
N VAL A 227 9.39 1.50 10.04
CA VAL A 227 9.31 0.67 8.83
C VAL A 227 10.55 -0.20 8.67
N ARG A 228 11.75 0.32 8.98
CA ARG A 228 12.99 -0.46 8.93
C ARG A 228 12.98 -1.61 9.93
N ALA A 229 12.53 -1.38 11.16
CA ALA A 229 12.42 -2.42 12.18
C ALA A 229 11.41 -3.51 11.78
N GLU A 230 10.22 -3.11 11.32
CA GLU A 230 9.19 -4.05 10.87
C GLU A 230 9.66 -4.88 9.66
N ARG A 231 10.38 -4.27 8.72
CA ARG A 231 10.91 -4.96 7.53
C ARG A 231 12.06 -5.90 7.85
N ALA A 232 12.94 -5.53 8.78
CA ALA A 232 14.01 -6.42 9.24
C ALA A 232 13.44 -7.69 9.88
N PHE A 233 12.37 -7.55 10.68
CA PHE A 233 11.62 -8.68 11.23
C PHE A 233 11.03 -9.56 10.11
N LEU A 234 10.33 -8.96 9.14
CA LEU A 234 9.72 -9.70 8.03
C LEU A 234 10.76 -10.47 7.21
N GLN A 235 11.88 -9.81 6.89
CA GLN A 235 12.98 -10.38 6.12
C GLN A 235 13.56 -11.61 6.83
N ARG A 236 13.75 -11.53 8.15
CA ARG A 236 14.27 -12.65 8.94
C ARG A 236 13.36 -13.88 8.94
N LEU A 237 12.05 -13.66 8.79
CA LEU A 237 11.04 -14.70 8.67
C LEU A 237 10.77 -15.15 7.23
N GLU A 238 11.49 -14.59 6.24
CA GLU A 238 11.28 -14.83 4.82
C GLU A 238 9.82 -14.54 4.38
N GLY A 239 9.18 -13.59 5.07
CA GLY A 239 7.78 -13.24 4.84
C GLY A 239 7.56 -12.40 3.58
N GLY A 240 6.37 -12.56 3.00
CA GLY A 240 5.84 -11.73 1.91
C GLY A 240 4.53 -11.05 2.29
N CYS A 241 3.87 -10.43 1.29
CA CYS A 241 2.54 -9.82 1.44
C CYS A 241 1.44 -10.85 1.78
#